data_AF-A0A931YEF1-F1
#
_entry.id   AF-A0A931YEF1-F1
#
_cell.length_a   1.000
_cell.length_b   1.000
_cell.length_c   1.000
_cell.angle_alpha   90.00
_cell.angle_beta   90.00
_cell.angle_gamma   90.00
#
_symmetry.space_group_name_H-M   'P 1'
#
loop_
_entity.id
_entity.type
_entity.pdbx_description
1 polymer ?
#
loop_
_entity_poly.entity_id
_entity_poly.type
_entity_poly.pdbx_seq_one_letter_code
_entity_poly.pdbx_strand_id
1 'polypeptide(L)'
;MKTHRWGLATVLAALLAVLVTGLASAGGPPSGPPGLDQAIAAQEAHTDALLARPGVVGTAVGLGADGRPVVKIYVESGRVSGLPSRLDGVPVEVEVTGEIVAQLHSLARPAPIGVSSGSERLIVYRGRLYCTVGTLGARVTDGLSVYALSNAHVYALEGSK
;
A
#
# COMPACT_ATOMS: atom_id res chain seq x y z
N MET A 1 60.75 6.60 36.31
CA MET A 1 59.62 5.69 36.06
C MET A 1 59.02 6.02 34.70
N LYS A 2 59.38 5.23 33.68
CA LYS A 2 58.88 5.29 32.29
C LYS A 2 57.88 4.13 32.14
N THR A 3 56.65 4.41 31.73
CA THR A 3 55.61 3.56 31.08
C THR A 3 54.25 4.18 31.41
N HIS A 4 53.41 4.63 30.48
CA HIS A 4 52.40 3.80 29.79
C HIS A 4 51.77 4.55 28.58
N ARG A 5 52.43 5.58 28.03
CA ARG A 5 51.85 6.43 26.97
C ARG A 5 51.57 5.70 25.64
N TRP A 6 52.13 4.51 25.43
CA TRP A 6 51.98 3.74 24.19
C TRP A 6 50.75 2.81 24.17
N GLY A 7 50.23 2.39 25.32
CA GLY A 7 49.06 1.48 25.38
C GLY A 7 47.72 2.17 25.09
N LEU A 8 47.59 3.45 25.43
CA LEU A 8 46.37 4.21 25.15
C LEU A 8 46.22 4.54 23.66
N ALA A 9 47.34 4.83 23.00
CA ALA A 9 47.37 5.20 21.58
C ALA A 9 47.04 4.01 20.66
N THR A 10 47.48 2.81 21.02
CA THR A 10 47.16 1.58 20.26
C THR A 10 45.70 1.15 20.44
N VAL A 11 45.13 1.29 21.64
CA VAL A 11 43.71 1.02 21.88
C VAL A 11 42.81 2.02 21.14
N LEU A 12 43.18 3.31 21.13
CA LEU A 12 42.45 4.33 20.36
C LEU A 12 42.52 4.08 18.85
N ALA A 13 43.70 3.70 18.32
CA ALA A 13 43.86 3.39 16.90
C ALA A 13 43.07 2.14 16.49
N ALA A 14 43.02 1.12 17.35
CA ALA A 14 42.22 -0.08 17.11
C ALA A 14 40.70 0.21 17.15
N LEU A 15 40.24 1.04 18.09
CA LEU A 15 38.83 1.47 18.17
C LEU A 15 38.43 2.33 16.96
N LEU A 16 39.32 3.19 16.46
CA LEU A 16 39.08 4.00 15.26
C LEU A 16 39.00 3.11 13.99
N ALA A 17 39.82 2.07 13.90
CA ALA A 17 39.79 1.12 12.78
C ALA A 17 38.50 0.26 12.75
N VAL A 18 37.94 -0.07 13.92
CA VAL A 18 36.64 -0.78 14.04
C VAL A 18 35.46 0.16 13.72
N LEU A 19 35.59 1.47 13.99
CA LEU A 19 34.57 2.45 13.63
C LEU A 19 34.49 2.72 12.11
N VAL A 20 35.61 2.57 11.39
CA VAL A 20 35.67 2.81 9.94
C VAL A 20 35.18 1.60 9.13
N THR A 21 35.30 0.38 9.64
CA THR A 21 34.79 -0.84 8.97
C THR A 21 33.32 -1.14 9.24
N GLY A 22 32.70 -0.48 10.23
CA GLY A 22 31.29 -0.63 10.59
C GLY A 22 30.30 0.14 9.71
N LEU A 23 30.76 1.04 8.83
CA LEU A 23 29.95 1.62 7.76
C LEU A 23 29.85 0.60 6.61
N ALA A 24 29.24 -0.55 6.89
CA ALA A 24 28.65 -1.34 5.83
C ALA A 24 27.62 -0.43 5.14
N SER A 25 27.91 -0.04 3.90
CA SER A 25 26.94 0.60 3.02
C SER A 25 25.68 -0.26 3.04
N ALA A 26 24.65 0.19 3.76
CA ALA A 26 23.30 -0.23 3.46
C ALA A 26 23.09 0.25 2.02
N GLY A 27 23.29 -0.66 1.06
CA GLY A 27 22.94 -0.40 -0.33
C GLY A 27 21.52 0.14 -0.31
N GLY A 28 21.31 1.29 -0.93
CA GLY A 28 19.96 1.82 -1.11
C GLY A 28 19.04 0.74 -1.69
N PRO A 29 17.71 0.88 -1.55
CA PRO A 29 16.80 -0.07 -2.15
C PRO A 29 17.22 -0.31 -3.61
N PRO A 30 17.23 -1.58 -4.06
CA PRO A 30 17.68 -1.90 -5.41
C PRO A 30 16.99 -0.96 -6.39
N SER A 31 17.76 -0.34 -7.30
CA SER A 31 17.18 0.51 -8.33
C SER A 31 16.16 -0.31 -9.11
N GLY A 32 14.92 0.19 -9.18
CA GLY A 32 13.84 -0.48 -9.90
C GLY A 32 14.21 -0.75 -11.36
N PRO A 33 13.46 -1.62 -12.06
CA PRO A 33 13.68 -1.85 -13.49
C PRO A 33 13.75 -0.52 -14.24
N PRO A 34 14.66 -0.38 -15.23
CA PRO A 34 14.77 0.85 -16.01
C PRO A 34 13.42 1.30 -16.56
N GLY A 35 13.07 2.56 -16.32
CA GLY A 35 11.79 3.14 -16.74
C GLY A 35 10.63 2.98 -15.75
N LEU A 36 10.83 2.34 -14.59
CA LEU A 36 9.78 2.18 -13.57
C LEU A 36 9.25 3.54 -13.09
N ASP A 37 10.15 4.47 -12.77
CA ASP A 37 9.77 5.81 -12.28
C ASP A 37 8.92 6.57 -13.31
N GLN A 38 9.23 6.40 -14.60
CA GLN A 38 8.43 6.99 -15.69
C GLN A 38 7.03 6.38 -15.75
N ALA A 39 6.91 5.05 -15.59
CA ALA A 39 5.62 4.38 -15.57
C ALA A 39 4.77 4.77 -14.35
N ILE A 40 5.39 4.91 -13.18
CA ILE A 40 4.74 5.42 -11.97
C ILE A 40 4.22 6.84 -12.20
N ALA A 41 5.08 7.75 -12.68
CA ALA A 41 4.68 9.12 -12.94
C ALA A 41 3.54 9.21 -13.97
N ALA A 42 3.59 8.42 -15.05
CA ALA A 42 2.53 8.35 -16.04
C ALA A 42 1.22 7.83 -15.43
N GLN A 43 1.27 6.77 -14.62
CA GLN A 43 0.06 6.25 -13.97
C GLN A 43 -0.53 7.30 -13.01
N GLU A 44 0.26 7.89 -12.13
CA GLU A 44 -0.21 8.90 -11.17
C GLU A 44 -0.82 10.12 -11.86
N ALA A 45 -0.19 10.63 -12.93
CA ALA A 45 -0.67 11.80 -13.65
C ALA A 45 -2.04 11.59 -14.34
N HIS A 46 -2.34 10.35 -14.77
CA HIS A 46 -3.54 10.04 -15.56
C HIS A 46 -4.62 9.27 -14.80
N THR A 47 -4.36 8.86 -13.55
CA THR A 47 -5.28 7.99 -12.77
C THR A 47 -6.68 8.57 -12.65
N ASP A 48 -6.81 9.81 -12.20
CA ASP A 48 -8.14 10.42 -11.96
C ASP A 48 -8.96 10.51 -13.26
N ALA A 49 -8.31 10.90 -14.36
CA ALA A 49 -8.96 11.00 -15.67
C ALA A 49 -9.37 9.62 -16.20
N LEU A 50 -8.56 8.58 -15.97
CA LEU A 50 -8.86 7.20 -16.35
C LEU A 50 -10.01 6.63 -15.51
N LEU A 51 -9.99 6.79 -14.19
CA LEU A 51 -11.05 6.34 -13.28
C LEU A 51 -12.37 7.10 -13.47
N ALA A 52 -12.34 8.29 -14.05
CA ALA A 52 -13.56 9.01 -14.44
C ALA A 52 -14.25 8.41 -15.69
N ARG A 53 -13.57 7.52 -16.44
CA ARG A 53 -14.14 6.91 -17.64
C ARG A 53 -15.06 5.74 -17.28
N PRO A 54 -16.28 5.67 -17.87
CA PRO A 54 -17.16 4.53 -17.66
C PRO A 54 -16.49 3.19 -17.99
N GLY A 55 -16.58 2.26 -17.04
CA GLY A 55 -16.06 0.90 -17.15
C GLY A 55 -14.57 0.71 -16.83
N VAL A 56 -13.83 1.79 -16.53
CA VAL A 56 -12.48 1.68 -15.93
C VAL A 56 -12.64 1.53 -14.42
N VAL A 57 -12.08 0.45 -13.86
CA VAL A 57 -12.22 0.09 -12.43
C VAL A 57 -10.92 0.23 -11.66
N GLY A 58 -9.79 0.46 -12.34
CA GLY A 58 -8.49 0.59 -11.69
C GLY A 58 -7.37 0.94 -12.64
N THR A 59 -6.27 1.43 -12.08
CA THR A 59 -5.01 1.70 -12.77
C THR A 59 -3.85 1.18 -11.93
N ALA A 60 -2.78 0.72 -12.58
CA ALA A 60 -1.58 0.26 -11.88
C ALA A 60 -0.33 0.40 -12.76
N VAL A 61 0.82 0.13 -12.16
CA VAL A 61 2.06 -0.15 -12.90
C VAL A 61 2.37 -1.63 -12.77
N GLY A 62 2.73 -2.25 -13.89
CA GLY A 62 3.11 -3.66 -13.95
C GLY A 62 4.30 -3.88 -14.87
N LEU A 63 4.72 -5.14 -15.00
CA LEU A 63 5.66 -5.56 -16.02
C LEU A 63 4.86 -6.20 -17.17
N GLY A 64 5.15 -5.76 -18.40
CA GLY A 64 4.64 -6.39 -19.61
C GLY A 64 5.34 -7.71 -19.92
N ALA A 65 4.91 -8.37 -20.98
CA ALA A 65 5.47 -9.68 -21.40
C ALA A 65 6.98 -9.62 -21.73
N ASP A 66 7.50 -8.45 -22.08
CA ASP A 66 8.91 -8.20 -22.36
C ASP A 66 9.73 -7.82 -21.12
N GLY A 67 9.11 -7.86 -19.93
CA GLY A 67 9.73 -7.48 -18.65
C GLY A 67 9.92 -5.98 -18.47
N ARG A 68 9.37 -5.14 -19.36
CA ARG A 68 9.45 -3.68 -19.23
C ARG A 68 8.24 -3.11 -18.46
N PRO A 69 8.41 -1.99 -17.74
CA PRO A 69 7.29 -1.33 -17.09
C PRO A 69 6.20 -0.89 -18.07
N VAL A 70 4.95 -1.15 -17.71
CA VAL A 70 3.73 -0.76 -18.44
C VAL A 70 2.74 -0.11 -17.48
N VAL A 71 1.87 0.76 -17.98
CA VAL A 71 0.68 1.18 -17.24
C VAL A 71 -0.44 0.18 -17.51
N LYS A 72 -1.01 -0.40 -16.45
CA LYS A 72 -2.18 -1.26 -16.54
C LYS A 72 -3.46 -0.45 -16.37
N ILE A 73 -4.44 -0.70 -17.23
CA ILE A 73 -5.81 -0.22 -17.08
C ILE A 73 -6.70 -1.43 -16.83
N TYR A 74 -7.34 -1.46 -15.66
CA TYR A 74 -8.29 -2.50 -15.31
C TYR A 74 -9.70 -2.07 -15.72
N VAL A 75 -10.41 -2.97 -16.40
CA VAL A 75 -11.77 -2.70 -16.90
C VAL A 75 -12.78 -3.73 -16.41
N GLU A 76 -14.03 -3.28 -16.29
CA GLU A 76 -15.16 -4.11 -15.87
C GLU A 76 -15.49 -5.20 -16.91
N SER A 77 -15.26 -4.92 -18.20
CA SER A 77 -15.60 -5.83 -19.29
C SER A 77 -14.82 -5.49 -20.56
N GLY A 78 -14.76 -6.41 -21.51
CA GLY A 78 -14.12 -6.19 -22.82
C GLY A 78 -14.83 -5.18 -23.73
N ARG A 79 -15.90 -4.51 -23.26
CA ARG A 79 -16.64 -3.51 -24.05
C ARG A 79 -16.08 -2.08 -23.91
N VAL A 80 -15.14 -1.87 -22.99
CA VAL A 80 -14.55 -0.54 -22.78
C VAL A 80 -13.61 -0.22 -23.95
N SER A 81 -13.94 0.83 -24.70
CA SER A 81 -13.23 1.24 -25.92
C SER A 81 -12.58 2.62 -25.81
N GLY A 82 -11.67 2.92 -26.74
CA GLY A 82 -11.00 4.23 -26.84
C GLY A 82 -9.99 4.49 -25.72
N LEU A 83 -9.49 3.44 -25.07
CA LEU A 83 -8.41 3.55 -24.10
C LEU A 83 -7.09 3.83 -24.83
N PRO A 84 -6.22 4.67 -24.25
CA PRO A 84 -4.93 4.99 -24.87
C PRO A 84 -4.05 3.74 -24.90
N SER A 85 -3.27 3.58 -25.97
CA SER A 85 -2.23 2.54 -26.06
C SER A 85 -0.91 2.97 -25.42
N ARG A 86 -0.75 4.26 -25.11
CA ARG A 86 0.40 4.85 -24.41
C ARG A 86 0.00 6.03 -23.53
N LEU A 87 0.72 6.21 -22.43
CA LEU A 87 0.63 7.37 -21.53
C LEU A 87 2.05 7.89 -21.28
N ASP A 88 2.33 9.14 -21.64
CA ASP A 88 3.66 9.77 -21.50
C ASP A 88 4.81 8.94 -22.07
N GLY A 89 4.55 8.27 -23.20
CA GLY A 89 5.48 7.37 -23.88
C GLY A 89 5.51 5.94 -23.33
N VAL A 90 4.95 5.70 -22.15
CA VAL A 90 4.86 4.37 -21.51
C VAL A 90 3.75 3.55 -22.17
N PRO A 91 4.01 2.30 -22.58
CA PRO A 91 2.99 1.41 -23.14
C PRO A 91 1.89 1.10 -22.11
N VAL A 92 0.66 0.95 -22.61
CA VAL A 92 -0.51 0.58 -21.82
C VAL A 92 -0.94 -0.86 -22.12
N GLU A 93 -1.22 -1.63 -21.08
CA GLU A 93 -1.88 -2.93 -21.17
C GLU A 93 -3.26 -2.85 -20.51
N VAL A 94 -4.30 -3.31 -21.24
CA VAL A 94 -5.67 -3.36 -20.71
C VAL A 94 -5.97 -4.76 -20.24
N GLU A 95 -6.48 -4.88 -19.01
CA GLU A 95 -6.81 -6.15 -18.39
C GLU A 95 -8.26 -6.16 -17.90
N VAL A 96 -9.04 -7.14 -18.34
CA VAL A 96 -10.43 -7.31 -17.93
C VAL A 96 -10.45 -8.01 -16.59
N THR A 97 -10.76 -7.29 -15.52
CA THR A 97 -10.80 -7.81 -14.15
C THR A 97 -12.22 -8.02 -13.63
N GLY A 98 -13.22 -7.39 -14.28
CA GLY A 98 -14.55 -7.27 -13.68
C GLY A 98 -14.62 -6.09 -12.73
N GLU A 99 -15.66 -6.03 -11.92
CA GLU A 99 -15.75 -5.03 -10.85
C GLU A 99 -14.80 -5.39 -9.70
N ILE A 100 -14.01 -4.43 -9.24
CA ILE A 100 -13.17 -4.59 -8.05
C ILE A 100 -14.01 -4.24 -6.83
N VAL A 101 -14.43 -5.26 -6.09
CA VAL A 101 -15.24 -5.12 -4.86
C VAL A 101 -14.46 -5.58 -3.64
N ALA A 102 -14.71 -4.93 -2.51
CA ALA A 102 -14.21 -5.41 -1.23
C ALA A 102 -14.86 -6.76 -0.90
N GLN A 103 -14.06 -7.82 -0.75
CA GLN A 103 -14.58 -9.11 -0.31
C GLN A 103 -14.94 -9.05 1.18
N LEU A 104 -16.21 -9.26 1.49
CA LEU A 104 -16.67 -9.46 2.86
C LEU A 104 -16.39 -10.92 3.25
N HIS A 105 -15.45 -11.12 4.18
CA HIS A 105 -15.16 -12.44 4.72
C HIS A 105 -15.72 -12.56 6.14
N SER A 106 -16.61 -13.54 6.37
CA SER A 106 -17.16 -13.79 7.70
C SER A 106 -16.15 -14.56 8.54
N LEU A 107 -15.49 -13.86 9.46
CA LEU A 107 -14.58 -14.46 10.43
C LEU A 107 -15.35 -15.07 11.61
N ALA A 108 -14.82 -16.15 12.19
CA ALA A 108 -15.33 -16.71 13.43
C ALA A 108 -15.32 -15.63 14.53
N ARG A 109 -16.41 -15.54 15.29
CA ARG A 109 -16.55 -14.54 16.36
C ARG A 109 -16.03 -15.12 17.69
N PRO A 110 -15.19 -14.37 18.43
CA PRO A 110 -14.75 -13.01 18.16
C PRO A 110 -13.63 -12.94 17.09
N ALA A 111 -13.78 -12.05 16.11
CA ALA A 111 -12.86 -11.92 14.97
C ALA A 111 -11.42 -11.55 15.42
N PRO A 112 -10.36 -12.22 14.92
CA PRO A 112 -8.98 -12.06 15.41
C PRO A 112 -8.50 -10.60 15.49
N ILE A 113 -7.65 -10.29 16.48
CA ILE A 113 -6.95 -8.99 16.51
C ILE A 113 -6.06 -8.88 15.27
N GLY A 114 -5.99 -7.69 14.68
CA GLY A 114 -5.22 -7.39 13.47
C GLY A 114 -6.00 -7.49 12.15
N VAL A 115 -7.25 -7.97 12.16
CA VAL A 115 -8.09 -7.99 10.95
C VAL A 115 -8.80 -6.66 10.74
N SER A 116 -9.01 -6.28 9.48
CA SER A 116 -9.91 -5.18 9.14
C SER A 116 -11.36 -5.59 9.32
N SER A 117 -12.15 -4.70 9.90
CA SER A 117 -13.55 -4.94 10.25
C SER A 117 -14.30 -3.62 10.31
N GLY A 118 -15.62 -3.67 10.18
CA GLY A 118 -16.46 -2.49 10.18
C GLY A 118 -17.92 -2.84 10.20
N SER A 119 -18.78 -1.83 10.13
CA SER A 119 -20.21 -2.02 9.95
C SER A 119 -20.51 -2.64 8.57
N GLU A 120 -21.42 -3.61 8.52
CA GLU A 120 -21.96 -4.15 7.27
C GLU A 120 -22.86 -3.13 6.54
N ARG A 121 -23.25 -2.05 7.23
CA ARG A 121 -24.09 -1.00 6.68
C ARG A 121 -23.24 0.07 5.99
N LEU A 122 -23.44 0.19 4.68
CA LEU A 122 -22.87 1.28 3.88
C LEU A 122 -23.55 2.60 4.24
N ILE A 123 -22.76 3.68 4.25
CA ILE A 123 -23.27 5.05 4.33
C ILE A 123 -23.29 5.67 2.94
N VAL A 124 -24.25 6.55 2.67
CA VAL A 124 -24.31 7.33 1.43
C VAL A 124 -23.80 8.74 1.72
N TYR A 125 -22.69 9.13 1.12
CA TYR A 125 -22.14 10.47 1.23
C TYR A 125 -21.90 11.06 -0.16
N ARG A 126 -22.41 12.27 -0.41
CA ARG A 126 -22.32 12.95 -1.73
C ARG A 126 -22.69 12.04 -2.93
N GLY A 127 -23.72 11.20 -2.75
CA GLY A 127 -24.22 10.28 -3.78
C GLY A 127 -23.37 9.02 -4.03
N ARG A 128 -22.36 8.75 -3.19
CA ARG A 128 -21.52 7.55 -3.27
C ARG A 128 -21.67 6.70 -2.02
N LEU A 129 -21.53 5.38 -2.18
CA LEU A 129 -21.52 4.42 -1.08
C LEU A 129 -20.13 4.37 -0.44
N TYR A 130 -20.06 4.41 0.88
CA TYR A 130 -18.83 4.28 1.65
C TYR A 130 -18.95 3.15 2.66
N CYS A 131 -17.87 2.39 2.80
CA CYS A 131 -17.64 1.48 3.91
C CYS A 131 -16.81 2.19 4.97
N THR A 132 -17.15 2.00 6.24
CA THR A 132 -16.33 2.46 7.36
C THR A 132 -15.63 1.25 7.96
N VAL A 133 -14.30 1.21 7.85
CA VAL A 133 -13.49 0.07 8.28
C VAL A 133 -12.34 0.53 9.16
N GLY A 134 -11.93 -0.33 10.07
CA GLY A 134 -10.73 -0.16 10.88
C GLY A 134 -10.12 -1.52 11.24
N THR A 135 -8.86 -1.50 11.68
CA THR A 135 -8.17 -2.70 12.14
C THR A 135 -8.50 -2.96 13.61
N LEU A 136 -8.90 -4.19 13.95
CA LEU A 136 -9.15 -4.59 15.33
C LEU A 136 -7.85 -4.54 16.14
N GLY A 137 -7.66 -3.49 16.93
CA GLY A 137 -6.50 -3.35 17.82
C GLY A 137 -6.72 -3.91 19.23
N ALA A 138 -7.96 -3.87 19.72
CA ALA A 138 -8.29 -4.29 21.08
C ALA A 138 -9.71 -4.87 21.18
N ARG A 139 -9.93 -5.64 22.25
CA ARG A 139 -11.24 -6.14 22.67
C ARG A 139 -11.52 -5.74 24.10
N VAL A 140 -12.80 -5.56 24.40
CA VAL A 140 -13.32 -5.35 25.76
C VAL A 140 -14.34 -6.43 26.08
N THR A 141 -14.60 -6.65 27.37
CA THR A 141 -15.57 -7.66 27.83
C THR A 141 -16.35 -7.12 29.02
N ASP A 142 -17.63 -7.48 29.10
CA ASP A 142 -18.49 -7.25 30.27
C ASP A 142 -18.55 -8.48 31.19
N GLY A 143 -17.79 -9.53 30.89
CA GLY A 143 -17.78 -10.82 31.59
C GLY A 143 -18.70 -11.87 30.96
N LEU A 144 -19.65 -11.47 30.10
CA LEU A 144 -20.56 -12.36 29.37
C LEU A 144 -20.27 -12.38 27.87
N SER A 145 -19.91 -11.23 27.31
CA SER A 145 -19.69 -11.00 25.88
C SER A 145 -18.38 -10.27 25.63
N VAL A 146 -17.79 -10.56 24.46
CA VAL A 146 -16.56 -9.91 23.98
C VAL A 146 -16.90 -8.97 22.84
N TYR A 147 -16.43 -7.74 22.94
CA TYR A 147 -16.69 -6.66 21.99
C TYR A 147 -15.39 -6.14 21.38
N ALA A 148 -15.45 -5.64 20.15
CA ALA A 148 -14.36 -4.89 19.54
C ALA A 148 -14.38 -3.44 20.03
N LEU A 149 -13.21 -2.92 20.43
CA LEU A 149 -13.05 -1.48 20.68
C LEU A 149 -12.62 -0.79 19.39
N SER A 150 -13.38 0.21 18.94
CA SER A 150 -13.08 0.99 17.73
C SER A 150 -13.69 2.39 17.82
N ASN A 151 -13.42 3.23 16.82
CA ASN A 151 -14.07 4.53 16.67
C ASN A 151 -15.56 4.36 16.38
N ALA A 152 -16.38 5.30 16.87
CA ALA A 152 -17.84 5.27 16.67
C ALA A 152 -18.23 5.24 15.19
N HIS A 153 -17.52 5.99 14.33
CA HIS A 153 -17.80 6.00 12.89
C HIS A 153 -17.52 4.66 12.19
N VAL A 154 -16.80 3.71 12.80
CA VAL A 154 -16.49 2.40 12.19
C VAL A 154 -17.65 1.40 12.37
N TYR A 155 -18.18 1.31 13.60
CA TYR A 155 -19.23 0.32 13.93
C TYR A 155 -20.61 0.94 14.18
N ALA A 156 -20.67 2.08 14.86
CA ALA A 156 -21.93 2.75 15.18
C ALA A 156 -22.40 3.68 14.04
N LEU A 157 -21.51 3.99 13.09
CA LEU A 157 -21.72 4.96 12.01
C LEU A 157 -22.05 6.38 12.51
N GLU A 158 -21.64 6.70 13.73
CA GLU A 158 -21.82 8.02 14.34
C GLU A 158 -20.63 8.93 14.05
N GLY A 159 -20.90 10.21 13.75
CA GLY A 159 -19.86 11.16 13.33
C GLY A 159 -19.25 10.84 11.97
N SER A 160 -19.84 9.89 11.24
CA SER A 160 -19.59 9.63 9.83
C SER A 160 -20.12 10.82 9.01
N LYS A 161 -19.29 11.33 8.09
CA LYS A 161 -19.58 12.54 7.28
C LYS A 161 -20.81 12.38 6.41
#